data_AF-A0A1Q6XIE9-F1
#
_entry.id   AF-A0A1Q6XIE9-F1
#
_cell.length_a   1.000
_cell.length_b   1.000
_cell.length_c   1.000
_cell.angle_alpha   90.00
_cell.angle_beta   90.00
_cell.angle_gamma   90.00
#
_symmetry.space_group_name_H-M   'P 1'
#
loop_
_entity.id
_entity.type
_entity.pdbx_description
1 polymer ?
#
loop_
_entity_poly.entity_id
_entity_poly.type
_entity_poly.pdbx_seq_one_letter_code
_entity_poly.pdbx_strand_id
1 'polypeptide(L)'
;MTVSPPRDGEPPVEEPQSVQPTSRPPCPRCGTPHEPNQEYCLECGLRLPVEAKGLVPGLGRAWRRQLGWYPGDWVWPSLLALLIAALAGIGAAAFVSQDQKRADYVTGTSPFGAPSSTIPPPPERTVTTPTVPLTQTGTQPTPPEQTPAPALALKEWPAGKSGWTVVLASLPTANGREFALAQARAAEHSGLQAVGIIDSSKYASLHPGYYVLFSGVYTSLDDASTAATTAHSRGYKRAYPTRITP
;
A
#
# COMPACT_ATOMS: atom_id res chain seq x y z
N MET A 1 -92.53 -7.42 -1.59
CA MET A 1 -92.17 -6.80 -0.29
C MET A 1 -90.90 -7.49 0.16
N THR A 2 -89.76 -6.84 -0.03
CA THR A 2 -88.45 -7.41 0.33
C THR A 2 -87.66 -6.35 1.05
N VAL A 3 -87.36 -6.65 2.30
CA VAL A 3 -86.62 -5.86 3.28
C VAL A 3 -85.13 -5.87 2.91
N SER A 4 -84.45 -4.72 3.05
CA SER A 4 -82.99 -4.65 3.18
C SER A 4 -82.66 -3.82 4.44
N PRO A 5 -81.74 -4.29 5.30
CA PRO A 5 -81.39 -3.65 6.57
C PRO A 5 -80.38 -2.48 6.40
N PRO A 6 -80.23 -1.62 7.42
CA PRO A 6 -79.28 -0.50 7.42
C PRO A 6 -77.83 -1.00 7.55
N ARG A 7 -76.90 -0.33 6.86
CA ARG A 7 -75.46 -0.55 7.01
C ARG A 7 -74.96 0.19 8.25
N ASP A 8 -74.37 -0.59 9.16
CA ASP A 8 -73.70 -0.16 10.38
C ASP A 8 -72.54 0.81 10.11
N GLY A 9 -72.24 1.62 11.13
CA GLY A 9 -71.36 2.77 11.12
C GLY A 9 -69.91 2.49 10.72
N GLU A 10 -69.37 3.44 9.97
CA GLU A 10 -67.95 3.59 9.65
C GLU A 10 -67.18 3.99 10.93
N PRO A 11 -66.17 3.22 11.37
CA PRO A 11 -65.33 3.62 12.49
C PRO A 11 -64.41 4.79 12.08
N PRO A 12 -64.01 5.67 13.02
CA PRO A 12 -63.09 6.76 12.70
C PRO A 12 -61.75 6.19 12.25
N VAL A 13 -61.25 6.71 11.13
CA VAL A 13 -59.91 6.45 10.62
C VAL A 13 -58.91 7.00 11.63
N GLU A 14 -58.37 6.12 12.47
CA GLU A 14 -57.26 6.42 13.36
C GLU A 14 -56.01 6.63 12.48
N GLU A 15 -55.65 7.90 12.31
CA GLU A 15 -54.42 8.34 11.67
C GLU A 15 -53.24 7.58 12.31
N PRO A 16 -52.40 6.87 11.53
CA PRO A 16 -51.30 6.11 12.09
C PRO A 16 -50.36 7.07 12.81
N GLN A 17 -50.44 7.05 14.15
CA GLN A 17 -49.54 7.78 15.02
C GLN A 17 -48.11 7.46 14.59
N SER A 18 -47.44 8.49 14.10
CA SER A 18 -46.03 8.44 13.74
C SER A 18 -45.27 8.02 14.98
N VAL A 19 -44.83 6.77 15.01
CA VAL A 19 -44.01 6.21 16.09
C VAL A 19 -42.71 7.02 16.12
N GLN A 20 -42.64 8.04 16.97
CA GLN A 20 -41.42 8.82 17.15
C GLN A 20 -40.37 7.89 17.75
N PRO A 21 -39.18 7.78 17.14
CA PRO A 21 -38.11 6.99 17.71
C PRO A 21 -37.73 7.57 19.08
N THR A 22 -37.79 6.69 20.06
CA THR A 22 -37.39 6.84 21.45
C THR A 22 -36.05 7.57 21.59
N SER A 23 -36.07 8.67 22.36
CA SER A 23 -34.94 9.46 22.88
C SER A 23 -33.84 9.87 21.87
N ARG A 24 -33.81 11.16 21.53
CA ARG A 24 -32.68 11.80 20.83
C ARG A 24 -31.42 11.78 21.74
N PRO A 25 -30.25 11.35 21.24
CA PRO A 25 -29.01 11.36 22.02
C PRO A 25 -28.55 12.79 22.36
N PRO A 26 -28.02 13.03 23.58
CA PRO A 26 -27.50 14.33 23.97
C PRO A 26 -26.09 14.57 23.44
N CYS A 27 -25.80 15.81 23.06
CA CYS A 27 -24.45 16.24 22.69
C CYS A 27 -23.48 16.11 23.87
N PRO A 28 -22.27 15.53 23.70
CA PRO A 28 -21.34 15.30 24.80
C PRO A 28 -20.67 16.58 25.34
N ARG A 29 -20.82 17.72 24.64
CA ARG A 29 -20.25 19.01 25.07
C ARG A 29 -21.26 19.93 25.75
N CYS A 30 -22.48 20.04 25.21
CA CYS A 30 -23.49 20.99 25.70
C CYS A 30 -24.79 20.33 26.19
N GLY A 31 -24.94 19.01 26.05
CA GLY A 31 -26.12 18.27 26.49
C GLY A 31 -27.34 18.40 25.60
N THR A 32 -27.34 19.28 24.59
CA THR A 32 -28.48 19.47 23.68
C THR A 32 -28.80 18.18 22.91
N PRO A 33 -30.06 17.75 22.86
CA PRO A 33 -30.45 16.59 22.04
C PRO A 33 -30.23 16.87 20.56
N HIS A 34 -29.65 15.92 19.84
CA HIS A 34 -29.40 16.04 18.40
C HIS A 34 -30.04 14.89 17.62
N GLU A 35 -30.20 15.07 16.31
CA GLU A 35 -30.68 14.00 15.43
C GLU A 35 -29.58 12.95 15.21
N PRO A 36 -29.92 11.66 15.03
CA PRO A 36 -28.94 10.58 14.92
C PRO A 36 -27.94 10.71 13.75
N ASN A 37 -28.30 11.45 12.71
CA ASN A 37 -27.50 11.67 11.50
C ASN A 37 -26.96 13.10 11.37
N GLN A 38 -27.05 13.90 12.45
CA GLN A 38 -26.55 15.27 12.44
C GLN A 38 -25.02 15.27 12.61
N GLU A 39 -24.28 15.80 11.63
CA GLU A 39 -22.81 15.81 11.67
C GLU A 39 -22.23 16.83 12.65
N TYR A 40 -22.97 17.89 12.94
CA TYR A 40 -22.55 18.98 13.84
C TYR A 40 -23.69 19.37 14.78
N CYS A 41 -23.38 19.58 16.06
CA CYS A 41 -24.33 20.13 17.01
C CYS A 41 -24.63 21.59 16.66
N LEU A 42 -25.90 21.92 16.39
CA LEU A 42 -26.31 23.26 15.97
C LEU A 42 -26.17 24.33 17.06
N GLU A 43 -26.08 23.93 18.34
CA GLU A 43 -25.92 24.87 19.46
C GLU A 43 -24.45 25.20 19.75
N CYS A 44 -23.57 24.20 19.77
CA CYS A 44 -22.18 24.39 20.22
C CYS A 44 -21.11 24.15 19.14
N GLY A 45 -21.51 23.77 17.92
CA GLY A 45 -20.63 23.54 16.78
C GLY A 45 -19.73 22.30 16.88
N LEU A 46 -19.90 21.45 17.90
CA LEU A 46 -19.13 20.21 18.02
C LEU A 46 -19.52 19.24 16.90
N ARG A 47 -18.52 18.66 16.22
CA ARG A 47 -18.76 17.54 15.30
C ARG A 47 -19.18 16.30 16.07
N LEU A 48 -20.38 15.79 15.80
CA LEU A 48 -20.97 14.66 16.51
C LEU A 48 -20.48 13.34 15.90
N PRO A 49 -20.28 12.29 16.71
CA PRO A 49 -19.95 10.97 16.18
C PRO A 49 -21.18 10.45 15.43
N VAL A 50 -21.08 10.38 14.10
CA VAL A 50 -22.03 9.61 13.30
C VAL A 50 -21.90 8.15 13.72
N GLU A 51 -22.83 7.68 14.56
CA GLU A 51 -23.01 6.26 14.87
C GLU A 51 -23.49 5.58 13.58
N ALA A 52 -22.55 5.28 12.68
CA ALA A 52 -22.81 4.51 11.48
C ALA A 52 -23.26 3.11 11.91
N LYS A 53 -24.58 2.93 11.99
CA LYS A 53 -25.21 1.66 12.34
C LYS A 53 -25.06 0.73 11.14
N GLY A 54 -24.01 -0.09 11.15
CA GLY A 54 -23.74 -1.10 10.14
C GLY A 54 -23.00 -2.30 10.76
N LEU A 55 -23.20 -3.49 10.19
CA LEU A 55 -22.51 -4.71 10.66
C LEU A 55 -20.98 -4.57 10.53
N VAL A 56 -20.51 -3.91 9.48
CA VAL A 56 -19.08 -3.72 9.17
C VAL A 56 -18.33 -2.93 10.26
N PRO A 57 -18.80 -1.76 10.75
CA PRO A 57 -18.14 -1.06 11.85
C PRO A 57 -18.26 -1.75 13.22
N GLY A 58 -19.26 -2.62 13.41
CA GLY A 58 -19.41 -3.43 14.64
C GLY A 58 -18.34 -4.51 14.77
N LEU A 59 -18.07 -5.26 13.70
CA LEU A 59 -16.99 -6.24 13.66
C LEU A 59 -15.60 -5.58 13.76
N GLY A 60 -15.42 -4.40 13.16
CA GLY A 60 -14.18 -3.61 13.28
C GLY A 60 -13.86 -3.19 14.71
N ARG A 61 -14.87 -2.84 15.54
CA ARG A 61 -14.68 -2.49 16.96
C ARG A 61 -14.30 -3.72 17.81
N ALA A 62 -14.89 -4.88 17.55
CA ALA A 62 -14.57 -6.12 18.25
C ALA A 62 -13.15 -6.61 17.93
N TRP A 63 -12.74 -6.55 16.65
CA TRP A 63 -11.41 -6.97 16.22
C TRP A 63 -10.29 -6.05 16.73
N ARG A 64 -10.56 -4.74 16.81
CA ARG A 64 -9.64 -3.75 17.41
C ARG A 64 -9.36 -4.01 18.90
N ARG A 65 -10.33 -4.57 19.64
CA ARG A 65 -10.14 -4.95 21.06
C ARG A 65 -9.29 -6.21 21.24
N GLN A 66 -9.29 -7.12 20.27
CA GLN A 66 -8.69 -8.45 20.45
C GLN A 66 -7.25 -8.57 19.93
N LEU A 67 -6.87 -7.79 18.91
CA LEU A 67 -5.57 -7.97 18.22
C LEU A 67 -4.67 -6.73 18.19
N GLY A 68 -5.07 -5.60 18.79
CA GLY A 68 -4.22 -4.41 19.01
C GLY A 68 -3.67 -3.70 17.75
N TRP A 69 -3.87 -4.30 16.57
CA TRP A 69 -3.32 -3.86 15.29
C TRP A 69 -4.43 -3.95 14.24
N TYR A 70 -4.79 -2.80 13.67
CA TYR A 70 -5.80 -2.69 12.60
C TYR A 70 -5.13 -2.07 11.37
N PRO A 71 -4.85 -2.87 10.32
CA PRO A 71 -4.19 -2.38 9.10
C PRO A 71 -5.19 -1.62 8.21
N GLY A 72 -5.77 -0.54 8.74
CA GLY A 72 -6.62 0.40 8.02
C GLY A 72 -7.87 -0.19 7.34
N ASP A 73 -8.68 0.69 6.77
CA ASP A 73 -9.93 0.30 6.11
C ASP A 73 -9.72 -0.41 4.75
N TRP A 74 -8.46 -0.57 4.31
CA TRP A 74 -8.08 -1.25 3.06
C TRP A 74 -8.06 -2.79 3.19
N VAL A 75 -8.03 -3.34 4.41
CA VAL A 75 -8.03 -4.79 4.63
C VAL A 75 -9.34 -5.45 4.20
N TRP A 76 -10.47 -4.76 4.38
CA TRP A 76 -11.79 -5.26 4.01
C TRP A 76 -12.03 -5.38 2.51
N PRO A 77 -11.74 -4.36 1.68
CA PRO A 77 -11.83 -4.53 0.22
C PRO A 77 -10.85 -5.57 -0.30
N SER A 78 -9.67 -5.71 0.32
CA SER A 78 -8.70 -6.76 -0.03
C SER A 78 -9.20 -8.17 0.30
N LEU A 79 -9.81 -8.36 1.48
CA LEU A 79 -10.45 -9.62 1.87
C LEU A 79 -11.65 -9.95 0.99
N LEU A 80 -12.47 -8.96 0.65
CA LEU A 80 -13.60 -9.13 -0.26
C LEU A 80 -13.10 -9.55 -1.65
N ALA A 81 -12.07 -8.89 -2.18
CA ALA A 81 -11.47 -9.23 -3.46
C ALA A 81 -10.86 -10.64 -3.47
N LEU A 82 -10.16 -11.03 -2.39
CA LEU A 82 -9.64 -12.40 -2.23
C LEU A 82 -10.75 -13.45 -2.19
N LEU A 83 -11.86 -13.16 -1.51
CA LEU A 83 -13.01 -14.06 -1.43
C LEU A 83 -13.66 -14.23 -2.81
N ILE A 84 -13.82 -13.14 -3.56
CA ILE A 84 -14.32 -13.18 -4.96
C ILE A 84 -13.36 -13.99 -5.85
N ALA A 85 -12.05 -13.77 -5.73
CA ALA A 85 -11.05 -14.50 -6.51
C ALA A 85 -11.05 -16.01 -6.19
N ALA A 86 -11.17 -16.38 -4.91
CA ALA A 86 -11.26 -17.77 -4.49
C ALA A 86 -12.51 -18.46 -5.03
N LEU A 87 -13.65 -17.76 -5.07
CA LEU A 87 -14.89 -18.28 -5.66
C LEU A 87 -14.79 -18.41 -7.19
N ALA A 88 -14.08 -17.52 -7.87
CA ALA A 88 -13.82 -17.64 -9.32
C ALA A 88 -12.86 -18.79 -9.67
N GLY A 89 -11.93 -19.14 -8.78
CA GLY A 89 -10.98 -20.25 -8.96
C GLY A 89 -11.63 -21.65 -9.02
N ILE A 90 -12.83 -21.81 -8.46
CA ILE A 90 -13.56 -23.09 -8.48
C ILE A 90 -14.11 -23.41 -9.90
N GLY A 91 -14.20 -22.42 -10.80
CA GLY A 91 -14.66 -22.61 -12.19
C GLY A 91 -13.58 -23.07 -13.19
N ALA A 92 -12.29 -22.97 -12.85
CA ALA A 92 -11.20 -23.21 -13.81
C ALA A 92 -10.63 -24.64 -13.79
N ALA A 93 -11.03 -25.49 -12.82
CA ALA A 93 -10.57 -26.87 -12.74
C ALA A 93 -11.33 -27.84 -13.68
N ALA A 94 -12.42 -27.39 -14.34
CA ALA A 94 -13.23 -28.24 -15.20
C ALA A 94 -12.80 -28.26 -16.68
N PHE A 95 -11.87 -27.40 -17.12
CA PHE A 95 -11.54 -27.23 -18.55
C PHE A 95 -10.11 -27.65 -18.96
N VAL A 96 -9.26 -28.12 -18.04
CA VAL A 96 -7.88 -28.59 -18.37
C VAL A 96 -7.77 -30.11 -18.25
N SER A 97 -8.63 -30.86 -18.96
CA SER A 97 -8.52 -32.33 -19.01
C SER A 97 -8.75 -32.93 -20.39
N GLN A 98 -8.54 -32.16 -21.46
CA GLN A 98 -8.86 -32.63 -22.82
C GLN A 98 -7.70 -32.58 -23.83
N ASP A 99 -6.45 -32.53 -23.39
CA ASP A 99 -5.28 -32.56 -24.30
C ASP A 99 -4.26 -33.65 -23.96
N GLN A 100 -4.75 -34.87 -23.72
CA GLN A 100 -3.94 -36.07 -23.47
C GLN A 100 -4.30 -37.22 -24.44
N LYS A 101 -5.02 -36.96 -25.53
CA LYS A 101 -5.44 -37.99 -26.50
C LYS A 101 -5.24 -37.57 -27.95
N ARG A 102 -3.98 -37.40 -28.37
CA ARG A 102 -3.58 -37.60 -29.77
C ARG A 102 -2.07 -37.81 -29.94
N ALA A 103 -1.53 -38.81 -29.23
CA ALA A 103 -0.40 -39.55 -29.77
C ALA A 103 -1.01 -40.72 -30.57
N ASP A 104 -0.66 -40.82 -31.86
CA ASP A 104 -0.69 -42.02 -32.72
C ASP A 104 -0.94 -41.60 -34.17
N TYR A 105 0.12 -41.42 -34.97
CA TYR A 105 0.22 -41.93 -36.34
C TYR A 105 1.70 -42.06 -36.72
N VAL A 106 2.04 -43.24 -37.22
CA VAL A 106 3.37 -43.78 -37.53
C VAL A 106 3.52 -43.92 -39.06
N THR A 107 4.68 -43.49 -39.57
CA THR A 107 5.46 -43.90 -40.78
C THR A 107 4.85 -43.95 -42.18
N GLY A 108 5.56 -43.33 -43.14
CA GLY A 108 5.52 -43.63 -44.58
C GLY A 108 6.79 -43.17 -45.31
N THR A 109 7.56 -44.12 -45.81
CA THR A 109 8.94 -44.08 -46.36
C THR A 109 9.05 -43.44 -47.76
N SER A 110 10.16 -42.73 -48.06
CA SER A 110 10.91 -42.91 -49.33
C SER A 110 12.30 -42.21 -49.36
N PRO A 111 13.26 -42.69 -50.17
CA PRO A 111 14.72 -42.54 -49.98
C PRO A 111 15.40 -41.57 -50.99
N PHE A 112 16.75 -41.50 -50.92
CA PHE A 112 17.76 -40.69 -51.67
C PHE A 112 18.29 -39.48 -50.88
N GLY A 113 19.58 -39.27 -50.63
CA GLY A 113 20.82 -39.99 -50.93
C GLY A 113 21.97 -39.28 -50.17
N ALA A 114 22.94 -40.03 -49.64
CA ALA A 114 24.13 -39.53 -48.95
C ALA A 114 25.34 -39.50 -49.92
N PRO A 115 26.49 -38.83 -49.65
CA PRO A 115 27.35 -39.24 -48.53
C PRO A 115 28.14 -38.14 -47.77
N SER A 116 28.43 -38.44 -46.50
CA SER A 116 29.59 -37.91 -45.76
C SER A 116 30.90 -38.45 -46.35
N SER A 117 31.97 -37.64 -46.34
CA SER A 117 33.35 -38.14 -46.39
C SER A 117 33.99 -38.04 -45.02
N THR A 118 34.43 -39.20 -44.51
CA THR A 118 35.33 -39.40 -43.37
C THR A 118 36.60 -40.06 -43.93
N ILE A 119 37.78 -39.64 -43.49
CA ILE A 119 39.07 -40.32 -43.75
C ILE A 119 39.96 -40.21 -42.46
N PRO A 120 40.83 -41.21 -42.15
CA PRO A 120 40.97 -41.89 -40.85
C PRO A 120 42.36 -41.68 -40.14
N PRO A 121 42.71 -42.37 -39.01
CA PRO A 121 43.82 -42.04 -38.08
C PRO A 121 45.14 -42.82 -38.33
N PRO A 122 46.29 -42.41 -37.74
CA PRO A 122 47.26 -43.37 -37.15
C PRO A 122 48.07 -42.77 -35.93
N PRO A 123 49.10 -43.42 -35.31
CA PRO A 123 49.12 -43.81 -33.89
C PRO A 123 50.20 -43.11 -33.01
N GLU A 124 50.22 -43.49 -31.72
CA GLU A 124 51.20 -43.26 -30.65
C GLU A 124 52.62 -42.75 -31.02
N ARG A 125 53.09 -41.75 -30.25
CA ARG A 125 54.47 -41.73 -29.77
C ARG A 125 54.59 -41.00 -28.43
N THR A 126 54.93 -41.75 -27.40
CA THR A 126 55.54 -41.28 -26.15
C THR A 126 56.85 -40.56 -26.46
N VAL A 127 57.01 -39.32 -25.99
CA VAL A 127 58.33 -38.71 -25.77
C VAL A 127 58.32 -37.93 -24.46
N THR A 128 59.25 -38.32 -23.61
CA THR A 128 59.60 -37.78 -22.30
C THR A 128 60.17 -36.36 -22.38
N THR A 129 59.87 -35.61 -21.31
CA THR A 129 60.33 -34.29 -20.83
C THR A 129 61.80 -33.90 -21.10
N PRO A 130 62.10 -32.59 -21.15
CA PRO A 130 63.01 -32.04 -20.14
C PRO A 130 62.53 -30.70 -19.48
N THR A 131 62.28 -30.76 -18.16
CA THR A 131 62.89 -30.01 -17.03
C THR A 131 63.32 -28.51 -17.18
N VAL A 132 62.49 -27.62 -16.55
CA VAL A 132 62.68 -26.35 -15.75
C VAL A 132 63.33 -25.06 -16.35
N PRO A 133 63.04 -23.82 -15.84
CA PRO A 133 62.85 -23.40 -14.43
C PRO A 133 61.60 -22.57 -14.06
N LEU A 134 61.45 -22.44 -12.73
CA LEU A 134 60.44 -21.73 -11.94
C LEU A 134 60.36 -20.21 -12.20
N THR A 135 59.23 -19.66 -11.75
CA THR A 135 58.99 -18.28 -11.30
C THR A 135 58.44 -17.31 -12.36
N GLN A 136 57.14 -17.04 -12.26
CA GLN A 136 56.65 -15.70 -11.90
C GLN A 136 55.19 -15.78 -11.43
N THR A 137 54.97 -15.22 -10.24
CA THR A 137 53.68 -14.90 -9.66
C THR A 137 52.88 -14.05 -10.64
N GLY A 138 51.98 -14.67 -11.40
CA GLY A 138 51.00 -14.00 -12.23
C GLY A 138 49.76 -13.71 -11.39
N THR A 139 49.59 -12.45 -11.00
CA THR A 139 48.37 -11.91 -10.39
C THR A 139 47.14 -12.33 -11.19
N GLN A 140 46.28 -13.13 -10.57
CA GLN A 140 44.96 -13.49 -11.09
C GLN A 140 44.14 -12.20 -11.30
N PRO A 141 43.45 -12.03 -12.46
CA PRO A 141 42.58 -10.89 -12.67
C PRO A 141 41.42 -10.93 -11.66
N THR A 142 41.34 -9.91 -10.81
CA THR A 142 40.21 -9.67 -9.92
C THR A 142 38.93 -9.56 -10.76
N PRO A 143 37.84 -10.24 -10.38
CA PRO A 143 36.50 -9.97 -10.92
C PRO A 143 36.22 -8.47 -10.87
N PRO A 144 35.59 -7.86 -11.90
CA PRO A 144 35.33 -6.43 -11.89
C PRO A 144 34.58 -6.05 -10.62
N GLU A 145 35.25 -5.25 -9.81
CA GLU A 145 34.71 -4.57 -8.64
C GLU A 145 33.48 -3.79 -9.14
N GLN A 146 32.29 -4.30 -8.83
CA GLN A 146 31.07 -3.54 -9.01
C GLN A 146 31.22 -2.32 -8.12
N THR A 147 31.57 -1.19 -8.74
CA THR A 147 31.47 0.13 -8.13
C THR A 147 30.08 0.23 -7.50
N PRO A 148 29.96 0.38 -6.16
CA PRO A 148 28.66 0.62 -5.56
C PRO A 148 28.06 1.83 -6.27
N ALA A 149 26.86 1.66 -6.82
CA ALA A 149 26.09 2.78 -7.36
C ALA A 149 26.13 3.91 -6.32
N PRO A 150 26.36 5.19 -6.72
CA PRO A 150 26.36 6.29 -5.77
C PRO A 150 25.05 6.24 -5.00
N ALA A 151 25.12 5.92 -3.70
CA ALA A 151 23.98 6.09 -2.83
C ALA A 151 23.71 7.59 -2.82
N LEU A 152 22.67 8.02 -3.54
CA LEU A 152 22.19 9.38 -3.45
C LEU A 152 21.97 9.66 -1.97
N ALA A 153 22.78 10.57 -1.43
CA ALA A 153 22.75 10.89 -0.02
C ALA A 153 21.43 11.61 0.25
N LEU A 154 20.58 10.98 1.05
CA LEU A 154 19.36 11.63 1.53
C LEU A 154 19.69 12.98 2.17
N LYS A 155 18.82 13.95 1.96
CA LYS A 155 18.98 15.29 2.52
C LYS A 155 18.84 15.23 4.04
N GLU A 156 19.83 15.76 4.74
CA GLU A 156 19.72 15.98 6.17
C GLU A 156 19.09 17.35 6.46
N TRP A 157 18.23 17.41 7.48
CA TRP A 157 17.72 18.68 7.97
C TRP A 157 18.84 19.50 8.60
N PRO A 158 18.99 20.81 8.28
CA PRO A 158 20.04 21.62 8.86
C PRO A 158 19.93 21.70 10.40
N ALA A 159 20.95 21.20 11.09
CA ALA A 159 20.95 21.13 12.55
C ALA A 159 20.77 22.51 13.19
N GLY A 160 19.92 22.59 14.22
CA GLY A 160 19.66 23.82 14.97
C GLY A 160 18.95 24.94 14.19
N LYS A 161 18.50 24.69 12.95
CA LYS A 161 17.79 25.70 12.16
C LYS A 161 16.30 25.44 12.12
N SER A 162 15.55 26.53 12.25
CA SER A 162 14.12 26.55 11.93
C SER A 162 13.92 26.80 10.43
N GLY A 163 12.86 26.23 9.87
CA GLY A 163 12.53 26.37 8.45
C GLY A 163 11.22 25.68 8.10
N TRP A 164 10.81 25.80 6.85
CA TRP A 164 9.64 25.12 6.30
C TRP A 164 10.06 23.90 5.49
N THR A 165 9.24 22.86 5.49
CA THR A 165 9.44 21.66 4.69
C THR A 165 8.12 21.10 4.21
N VAL A 166 8.16 20.28 3.17
CA VAL A 166 7.01 19.45 2.80
C VAL A 166 7.11 18.13 3.54
N VAL A 167 6.13 17.81 4.39
CA VAL A 167 5.98 16.48 4.98
C VAL A 167 5.26 15.59 4.00
N LEU A 168 5.88 14.48 3.60
CA LEU A 168 5.30 13.49 2.70
C LEU A 168 4.53 12.42 3.48
N ALA A 169 5.09 11.99 4.61
CA ALA A 169 4.50 11.00 5.50
C ALA A 169 5.11 11.08 6.91
N SER A 170 4.35 10.69 7.92
CA SER A 170 4.83 10.47 9.29
C SER A 170 4.85 8.98 9.58
N LEU A 171 6.03 8.40 9.70
CA LEU A 171 6.22 6.95 9.86
C LEU A 171 6.49 6.62 11.33
N PRO A 172 5.73 5.75 11.98
CA PRO A 172 5.99 5.38 13.38
C PRO A 172 7.41 4.84 13.56
N THR A 173 8.11 5.28 14.62
CA THR A 173 9.47 4.79 14.93
C THR A 173 9.50 3.29 15.24
N ALA A 174 8.37 2.70 15.63
CA ALA A 174 8.19 1.26 15.83
C ALA A 174 8.54 0.41 14.58
N ASN A 175 8.43 0.98 13.37
CA ASN A 175 8.82 0.31 12.13
C ASN A 175 10.34 0.31 11.89
N GLY A 176 11.10 1.03 12.72
CA GLY A 176 12.55 1.16 12.61
C GLY A 176 13.01 2.19 11.57
N ARG A 177 14.28 2.61 11.71
CA ARG A 177 14.90 3.64 10.86
C ARG A 177 15.11 3.17 9.42
N GLU A 178 15.46 1.91 9.20
CA GLU A 178 15.68 1.35 7.86
C GLU A 178 14.41 1.40 7.00
N PHE A 179 13.24 1.17 7.60
CA PHE A 179 11.96 1.34 6.92
C PHE A 179 11.77 2.79 6.46
N ALA A 180 12.06 3.76 7.32
CA ALA A 180 11.95 5.18 6.97
C ALA A 180 12.93 5.58 5.85
N LEU A 181 14.15 5.06 5.87
CA LEU A 181 15.13 5.27 4.79
C LEU A 181 14.67 4.67 3.46
N ALA A 182 14.07 3.47 3.47
CA ALA A 182 13.52 2.86 2.27
C ALA A 182 12.39 3.72 1.66
N GLN A 183 11.49 4.24 2.50
CA GLN A 183 10.43 5.16 2.08
C GLN A 183 11.00 6.47 1.51
N ALA A 184 12.09 6.98 2.09
CA ALA A 184 12.76 8.17 1.59
C ALA A 184 13.38 7.97 0.20
N ARG A 185 14.04 6.83 -0.03
CA ARG A 185 14.54 6.48 -1.37
C ARG A 185 13.42 6.30 -2.39
N ALA A 186 12.30 5.69 -1.98
CA ALA A 186 11.12 5.57 -2.86
C ALA A 186 10.56 6.95 -3.25
N ALA A 187 10.52 7.90 -2.31
CA ALA A 187 10.13 9.28 -2.59
C ALA A 187 11.10 9.98 -3.55
N GLU A 188 12.40 9.80 -3.38
CA GLU A 188 13.39 10.32 -4.33
C GLU A 188 13.20 9.73 -5.74
N HIS A 189 12.98 8.43 -5.84
CA HIS A 189 12.70 7.75 -7.12
C HIS A 189 11.40 8.23 -7.80
N SER A 190 10.46 8.80 -7.05
CA SER A 190 9.27 9.45 -7.62
C SER A 190 9.55 10.80 -8.28
N GLY A 191 10.81 11.27 -8.23
CA GLY A 191 11.27 12.54 -8.78
C GLY A 191 11.20 13.70 -7.80
N LEU A 192 10.99 13.42 -6.50
CA LEU A 192 11.09 14.44 -5.46
C LEU A 192 12.55 14.72 -5.13
N GLN A 193 12.85 16.01 -4.95
CA GLN A 193 14.20 16.48 -4.68
C GLN A 193 14.41 16.69 -3.19
N ALA A 194 15.67 16.64 -2.76
CA ALA A 194 16.09 16.93 -1.39
C ALA A 194 15.23 16.19 -0.34
N VAL A 195 15.02 14.90 -0.56
CA VAL A 195 14.22 14.04 0.32
C VAL A 195 15.06 13.56 1.50
N GLY A 196 14.46 13.53 2.68
CA GLY A 196 15.14 13.11 3.89
C GLY A 196 14.20 12.61 4.98
N ILE A 197 14.80 12.18 6.09
CA ILE A 197 14.05 11.79 7.30
C ILE A 197 14.44 12.68 8.47
N ILE A 198 13.45 13.09 9.26
CA ILE A 198 13.62 13.81 10.52
C ILE A 198 13.12 12.91 11.65
N ASP A 199 13.94 12.76 12.69
CA ASP A 199 13.49 12.18 13.95
C ASP A 199 12.66 13.21 14.70
N SER A 200 11.34 12.98 14.79
CA SER A 200 10.40 13.97 15.34
C SER A 200 10.65 14.28 16.82
N SER A 201 11.31 13.39 17.55
CA SER A 201 11.62 13.61 18.98
C SER A 201 12.65 14.72 19.22
N LYS A 202 13.40 15.12 18.18
CA LYS A 202 14.46 16.13 18.27
C LYS A 202 13.99 17.56 17.98
N TYR A 203 12.69 17.77 17.75
CA TYR A 203 12.14 19.04 17.31
C TYR A 203 10.85 19.35 18.06
N ALA A 204 10.80 20.48 18.77
CA ALA A 204 9.65 20.87 19.58
C ALA A 204 8.36 21.09 18.76
N SER A 205 8.46 21.42 17.46
CA SER A 205 7.29 21.61 16.60
C SER A 205 6.63 20.31 16.14
N LEU A 206 7.25 19.15 16.37
CA LEU A 206 6.77 17.86 15.90
C LEU A 206 6.30 16.98 17.05
N HIS A 207 5.31 16.14 16.76
CA HIS A 207 4.88 15.13 17.73
C HIS A 207 5.91 14.00 17.81
N PRO A 208 6.41 13.62 19.00
CA PRO A 208 7.43 12.58 19.13
C PRO A 208 6.90 11.19 18.73
N GLY A 209 7.82 10.26 18.43
CA GLY A 209 7.49 8.88 18.07
C GLY A 209 7.36 8.61 16.57
N TYR A 210 7.83 9.52 15.72
CA TYR A 210 7.78 9.39 14.26
C TYR A 210 9.12 9.71 13.59
N TYR A 211 9.40 9.03 12.49
CA TYR A 211 10.28 9.51 11.44
C TYR A 211 9.43 10.28 10.42
N VAL A 212 9.64 11.60 10.35
CA VAL A 212 8.99 12.47 9.39
C VAL A 212 9.76 12.39 8.08
N LEU A 213 9.13 11.82 7.05
CA LEU A 213 9.63 11.83 5.69
C LEU A 213 9.34 13.19 5.07
N PHE A 214 10.37 13.91 4.65
CA PHE A 214 10.26 15.27 4.14
C PHE A 214 10.89 15.45 2.76
N SER A 215 10.51 16.52 2.06
CA SER A 215 11.16 16.98 0.83
C SER A 215 11.40 18.49 0.87
N GLY A 216 12.63 18.87 0.57
CA GLY A 216 13.05 20.27 0.49
C GLY A 216 13.28 20.94 1.84
N VAL A 217 13.91 22.11 1.80
CA VAL A 217 14.08 23.00 2.96
C VAL A 217 13.83 24.41 2.44
N TYR A 218 12.84 25.08 3.00
CA TYR A 218 12.32 26.35 2.51
C TYR A 218 12.37 27.42 3.60
N THR A 219 12.55 28.66 3.20
CA THR A 219 12.55 29.82 4.10
C THR A 219 11.15 30.42 4.27
N SER A 220 10.21 30.12 3.37
CA SER A 220 8.84 30.63 3.37
C SER A 220 7.80 29.51 3.34
N LEU A 221 6.61 29.81 3.86
CA LEU A 221 5.45 28.92 3.75
C LEU A 221 4.97 28.80 2.29
N ASP A 222 5.05 29.88 1.52
CA ASP A 222 4.58 29.89 0.13
C ASP A 222 5.39 28.93 -0.75
N ASP A 223 6.73 28.96 -0.64
CA ASP A 223 7.60 28.03 -1.37
C ASP A 223 7.31 26.57 -0.98
N ALA A 224 7.12 26.32 0.33
CA ALA A 224 6.77 24.99 0.82
C ALA A 224 5.38 24.55 0.36
N SER A 225 4.43 25.47 0.20
CA SER A 225 3.08 25.17 -0.30
C SER A 225 3.10 24.82 -1.78
N THR A 226 3.84 25.57 -2.61
CA THR A 226 4.06 25.23 -4.03
C THR A 226 4.76 23.88 -4.18
N ALA A 227 5.76 23.60 -3.34
CA ALA A 227 6.42 22.30 -3.31
C ALA A 227 5.47 21.18 -2.87
N ALA A 228 4.55 21.42 -1.92
CA ALA A 228 3.54 20.43 -1.53
C ALA A 228 2.60 20.09 -2.70
N THR A 229 2.18 21.07 -3.51
CA THR A 229 1.41 20.81 -4.74
C THR A 229 2.21 19.96 -5.74
N THR A 230 3.52 20.21 -5.87
CA THR A 230 4.39 19.36 -6.68
C THR A 230 4.47 17.93 -6.11
N ALA A 231 4.57 17.77 -4.79
CA ALA A 231 4.54 16.45 -4.16
C ALA A 231 3.22 15.71 -4.40
N HIS A 232 2.08 16.42 -4.44
CA HIS A 232 0.80 15.83 -4.79
C HIS A 232 0.79 15.26 -6.21
N SER A 233 1.42 15.94 -7.19
CA SER A 233 1.50 15.44 -8.57
C SER A 233 2.41 14.21 -8.69
N ARG A 234 3.36 14.02 -7.76
CA ARG A 234 4.22 12.83 -7.63
C ARG A 234 3.61 11.67 -6.84
N GLY A 235 2.34 11.77 -6.45
CA GLY A 235 1.60 10.70 -5.76
C GLY A 235 1.45 10.88 -4.25
N TYR A 236 2.11 11.88 -3.65
CA TYR A 236 1.99 12.17 -2.22
C TYR A 236 0.82 13.10 -1.93
N LYS A 237 -0.42 12.66 -2.21
CA LYS A 237 -1.64 13.50 -2.10
C LYS A 237 -1.89 14.13 -0.73
N ARG A 238 -1.28 13.57 0.32
CA ARG A 238 -1.39 14.07 1.69
C ARG A 238 -0.21 14.93 2.12
N ALA A 239 0.67 15.30 1.19
CA ALA A 239 1.82 16.12 1.52
C ALA A 239 1.36 17.51 1.96
N TYR A 240 2.01 18.07 2.98
CA TYR A 240 1.64 19.39 3.49
C TYR A 240 2.87 20.16 3.97
N PRO A 241 2.85 21.50 3.90
CA PRO A 241 3.91 22.31 4.45
C PRO A 241 3.86 22.30 5.98
N THR A 242 5.01 22.13 6.63
CA THR A 242 5.13 22.26 8.08
C THR A 242 6.36 23.06 8.45
N ARG A 243 6.31 23.74 9.60
CA ARG A 243 7.45 24.46 10.15
C ARG A 243 8.18 23.56 11.14
N ILE A 244 9.47 23.38 10.89
CA ILE A 244 10.38 22.67 11.79
C ILE A 244 11.06 23.69 12.68
N THR A 245 11.01 23.48 13.99
CA THR A 245 11.78 24.24 14.98
C THR A 245 12.48 23.27 15.93
N PRO A 246 13.76 23.49 16.25
CA PRO A 246 14.46 22.74 17.31
C PRO A 246 13.65 22.72 18.61
#